data_AF-A0A9X1X946-F1
#
_entry.id   AF-A0A9X1X946-F1
#
_cell.length_a   1.000
_cell.length_b   1.000
_cell.length_c   1.000
_cell.angle_alpha   90.00
_cell.angle_beta   90.00
_cell.angle_gamma   90.00
#
_symmetry.space_group_name_H-M   'P 1'
#
loop_
_entity.id
_entity.type
_entity.pdbx_description
1 polymer ?
#
loop_
_entity_poly.entity_id
_entity_poly.type
_entity_poly.pdbx_seq_one_letter_code
_entity_poly.pdbx_strand_id
1 'polypeptide(L)'
;MKGFHIFISLIIMLFASMALLNPTAYAAEKNIMKSKEVVIPFNQSVENVIVFGHDAVIKGKVKTAVIVFNGDVNIKRQAKIKELVLVVGGHVKQEPGSNVTENVVSINLDSPSQNSLFLGGMVLVGGWLLRLIGSIVLVLLTILAGLSLNKRFNSFAEITKGKAARFILSGAITSLAILILSLLLGITVIGIPISIILLLFPLISFIAGMAVLSKEAAKRIAGLENKPAWIVYMTGSFLIVSIFNFPVIGGIVFFILYCLSLGMSIQWLYSRLRLGK
;
A
#
# COMPACT_ATOMS: atom_id res chain seq x y z
N MET A 1 29.51 7.88 6.69
CA MET A 1 28.80 8.75 5.73
C MET A 1 28.09 8.00 4.60
N LYS A 2 28.49 6.77 4.23
CA LYS A 2 27.85 5.98 3.14
C LYS A 2 26.37 5.66 3.39
N GLY A 3 25.99 5.25 4.61
CA GLY A 3 24.59 4.89 4.93
C GLY A 3 23.57 6.05 4.86
N PHE A 4 24.02 7.30 5.05
CA PHE A 4 23.14 8.47 4.98
C PHE A 4 22.75 8.80 3.53
N HIS A 5 23.69 8.63 2.60
CA HIS A 5 23.44 8.83 1.17
C HIS A 5 22.51 7.74 0.61
N ILE A 6 22.66 6.50 1.08
CA ILE A 6 21.77 5.39 0.71
C ILE A 6 20.33 5.68 1.18
N PHE A 7 20.16 6.11 2.43
CA PHE A 7 18.84 6.42 2.98
C PHE A 7 18.14 7.57 2.23
N ILE A 8 18.86 8.66 1.95
CA ILE A 8 18.33 9.80 1.18
C ILE A 8 17.99 9.38 -0.25
N SER A 9 18.88 8.64 -0.92
CA SER A 9 18.66 8.18 -2.29
C SER A 9 17.42 7.29 -2.39
N LEU A 10 17.13 6.47 -1.36
CA LEU A 10 15.98 5.57 -1.35
C LEU A 10 14.67 6.34 -1.13
N ILE A 11 14.67 7.38 -0.29
CA ILE A 11 13.53 8.30 -0.14
C ILE A 11 13.24 9.06 -1.44
N ILE A 12 14.29 9.57 -2.09
CA ILE A 12 14.17 10.28 -3.38
C ILE A 12 13.63 9.33 -4.45
N MET A 13 14.12 8.09 -4.50
CA MET A 13 13.69 7.08 -5.46
C MET A 13 12.23 6.63 -5.23
N LEU A 14 11.80 6.52 -3.98
CA LEU A 14 10.40 6.25 -3.62
C LEU A 14 9.49 7.39 -4.10
N PHE A 15 9.88 8.65 -3.89
CA PHE A 15 9.13 9.81 -4.38
C PHE A 15 9.11 9.92 -5.91
N ALA A 16 10.25 9.65 -6.55
CA ALA A 16 10.33 9.59 -8.01
C ALA A 16 9.41 8.50 -8.59
N SER A 17 9.30 7.35 -7.91
CA SER A 17 8.37 6.29 -8.31
C SER A 17 6.90 6.72 -8.19
N MET A 18 6.53 7.54 -7.19
CA MET A 18 5.17 8.09 -7.09
C MET A 18 4.88 9.13 -8.17
N ALA A 19 5.86 9.92 -8.60
CA ALA A 19 5.70 10.84 -9.73
C ALA A 19 5.51 10.12 -11.08
N LEU A 20 6.06 8.89 -11.20
CA LEU A 20 5.88 8.01 -12.36
C LEU A 20 4.56 7.23 -12.34
N LEU A 21 3.85 7.20 -11.20
CA LEU A 21 2.53 6.57 -11.05
C LEU A 21 1.37 7.48 -11.46
N ASN A 22 1.62 8.61 -12.12
CA ASN A 22 0.57 9.33 -12.82
C ASN A 22 -0.07 8.38 -13.84
N PRO A 23 -1.38 8.09 -13.77
CA PRO A 23 -2.06 7.32 -14.80
C PRO A 23 -2.13 8.23 -16.02
N THR A 24 -1.08 8.24 -16.84
CA THR A 24 -1.21 8.63 -18.24
C THR A 24 -2.06 7.53 -18.87
N ALA A 25 -3.37 7.71 -18.78
CA ALA A 25 -4.34 6.99 -19.58
C ALA A 25 -4.04 7.36 -21.04
N TYR A 26 -3.10 6.62 -21.65
CA TYR A 26 -3.03 6.51 -23.08
C TYR A 26 -4.28 5.72 -23.48
N ALA A 27 -5.37 6.45 -23.72
CA ALA A 27 -6.46 5.95 -24.53
C ALA A 27 -5.89 5.69 -25.92
N ALA A 28 -5.41 4.47 -26.14
CA ALA A 28 -5.03 3.99 -27.45
C ALA A 28 -6.29 4.06 -28.32
N GLU A 29 -6.31 5.05 -29.20
CA GLU A 29 -7.26 5.14 -30.29
C GLU A 29 -7.38 3.79 -31.01
N LYS A 30 -8.62 3.32 -31.11
CA LYS A 30 -9.11 2.59 -32.28
C LYS A 30 -8.43 1.24 -32.56
N ASN A 31 -8.38 0.34 -31.58
CA ASN A 31 -8.29 -1.07 -31.88
C ASN A 31 -9.68 -1.62 -32.20
N ILE A 32 -9.92 -1.89 -33.48
CA ILE A 32 -10.98 -2.78 -33.95
C ILE A 32 -10.63 -4.17 -33.41
N MET A 33 -10.96 -4.44 -32.14
CA MET A 33 -10.88 -5.79 -31.60
C MET A 33 -11.99 -6.60 -32.27
N LYS A 34 -11.64 -7.35 -33.33
CA LYS A 34 -12.46 -8.49 -33.76
C LYS A 34 -12.38 -9.54 -32.66
N SER A 35 -13.27 -9.42 -31.67
CA SER A 35 -13.49 -10.42 -30.64
C SER A 35 -13.79 -11.76 -31.31
N LYS A 36 -12.88 -12.74 -31.19
CA LYS A 36 -13.15 -14.10 -31.64
C LYS A 36 -13.86 -14.83 -30.51
N GLU A 37 -15.16 -15.04 -30.68
CA GLU A 37 -15.95 -15.95 -29.85
C GLU A 37 -15.28 -17.34 -29.78
N VAL A 38 -15.16 -17.90 -28.58
CA VAL A 38 -14.52 -19.21 -28.37
C VAL A 38 -15.59 -20.28 -28.50
N VAL A 39 -15.57 -21.04 -29.59
CA VAL A 39 -16.56 -22.07 -29.88
C VAL A 39 -15.96 -23.47 -29.73
N ILE A 40 -16.56 -24.30 -28.88
CA ILE A 40 -16.21 -25.72 -28.74
C ILE A 40 -17.25 -26.56 -29.49
N PRO A 41 -16.92 -27.10 -30.67
CA PRO A 41 -17.84 -27.87 -31.49
C PRO A 41 -18.20 -29.23 -30.87
N PHE A 42 -19.30 -29.82 -31.34
CA PHE A 42 -19.89 -31.06 -30.80
C PHE A 42 -18.94 -32.27 -30.81
N ASN A 43 -18.02 -32.33 -31.78
CA ASN A 43 -17.05 -33.41 -31.94
C ASN A 43 -15.78 -33.24 -31.10
N GLN A 44 -15.67 -32.15 -30.31
CA GLN A 44 -14.48 -31.86 -29.53
C GLN A 44 -14.73 -32.09 -28.04
N SER A 45 -13.75 -32.75 -27.40
CA SER A 45 -13.68 -32.85 -25.96
C SER A 45 -12.42 -32.16 -25.47
N VAL A 46 -12.58 -31.22 -24.55
CA VAL A 46 -11.48 -30.48 -23.91
C VAL A 46 -11.52 -30.67 -22.41
N GLU A 47 -10.37 -30.48 -21.78
CA GLU A 47 -10.24 -30.66 -20.34
C GLU A 47 -10.71 -29.41 -19.60
N ASN A 48 -10.06 -28.27 -19.88
CA ASN A 48 -10.39 -26.96 -19.31
C ASN A 48 -10.60 -25.92 -20.41
N VAL A 49 -11.49 -24.98 -20.13
CA VAL A 49 -11.80 -23.85 -21.02
C VAL A 49 -11.67 -22.58 -20.20
N ILE A 50 -10.70 -21.73 -20.56
CA ILE A 50 -10.50 -20.44 -19.90
C ILE A 50 -10.58 -19.36 -20.96
N VAL A 51 -11.52 -18.43 -20.82
CA VAL A 51 -11.77 -17.36 -21.79
C VAL A 51 -11.75 -16.01 -21.06
N PHE A 52 -11.03 -15.04 -21.62
CA PHE A 52 -10.90 -13.69 -21.06
C PHE A 52 -11.41 -12.65 -22.07
N GLY A 53 -12.36 -11.82 -21.66
CA GLY A 53 -12.91 -10.69 -22.43
C GLY A 53 -13.74 -11.08 -23.66
N HIS A 54 -14.15 -12.35 -23.76
CA HIS A 54 -14.85 -12.89 -24.93
C HIS A 54 -15.92 -13.88 -24.50
N ASP A 55 -16.92 -14.05 -25.36
CA ASP A 55 -17.99 -15.03 -25.17
C ASP A 55 -17.52 -16.44 -25.53
N ALA A 56 -18.09 -17.43 -24.85
CA ALA A 56 -17.83 -18.84 -25.09
C ALA A 56 -19.11 -19.60 -25.46
N VAL A 57 -19.06 -20.35 -26.55
CA VAL A 57 -20.16 -21.24 -26.96
C VAL A 57 -19.73 -22.68 -26.86
N ILE A 58 -20.41 -23.44 -26.01
CA ILE A 58 -20.08 -24.83 -25.74
C ILE A 58 -21.13 -25.72 -26.40
N LYS A 59 -20.70 -26.48 -27.41
CA LYS A 59 -21.51 -27.52 -28.06
C LYS A 59 -20.98 -28.93 -27.73
N GLY A 60 -19.69 -29.05 -27.44
CA GLY A 60 -18.99 -30.32 -27.15
C GLY A 60 -18.91 -30.68 -25.66
N LYS A 61 -17.88 -31.46 -25.30
CA LYS A 61 -17.69 -31.97 -23.92
C LYS A 61 -16.53 -31.27 -23.21
N VAL A 62 -16.77 -30.77 -22.00
CA VAL A 62 -15.73 -30.24 -21.11
C VAL A 62 -15.61 -31.15 -19.88
N LYS A 63 -14.41 -31.69 -19.63
CA LYS A 63 -14.20 -32.70 -18.59
C LYS A 63 -14.06 -32.12 -17.18
N THR A 64 -13.56 -30.90 -17.05
CA THR A 64 -13.22 -30.30 -15.76
C THR A 64 -13.99 -28.99 -15.62
N ALA A 65 -13.40 -27.86 -16.01
CA ALA A 65 -14.01 -26.56 -15.77
C ALA A 65 -14.12 -25.66 -17.01
N VAL A 66 -15.13 -24.80 -17.00
CA VAL A 66 -15.31 -23.66 -17.90
C VAL A 66 -15.24 -22.40 -17.07
N ILE A 67 -14.25 -21.56 -17.32
CA ILE A 67 -14.04 -20.29 -16.62
C ILE A 67 -14.04 -19.15 -17.65
N VAL A 68 -14.99 -18.23 -17.55
CA VAL A 68 -15.08 -17.08 -18.45
C VAL A 68 -15.07 -15.79 -17.64
N PHE A 69 -14.13 -14.90 -17.95
CA PHE A 69 -14.02 -13.57 -17.36
C PHE A 69 -14.47 -12.53 -18.38
N ASN A 70 -15.41 -11.66 -17.98
CA ASN A 70 -15.93 -10.55 -18.76
C ASN A 70 -16.45 -10.97 -20.15
N GLY A 71 -17.36 -11.94 -20.16
CA GLY A 71 -17.99 -12.50 -21.36
C GLY A 71 -19.09 -13.50 -21.02
N ASP A 72 -19.97 -13.76 -21.98
CA ASP A 72 -21.13 -14.63 -21.82
C ASP A 72 -20.78 -16.09 -22.16
N VAL A 73 -21.44 -17.04 -21.49
CA VAL A 73 -21.32 -18.47 -21.79
C VAL A 73 -22.65 -19.00 -22.28
N ASN A 74 -22.67 -19.52 -23.51
CA ASN A 74 -23.83 -20.16 -24.11
C ASN A 74 -23.63 -21.68 -24.20
N ILE A 75 -24.32 -22.42 -23.34
CA ILE A 75 -24.25 -23.88 -23.25
C ILE A 75 -25.38 -24.47 -24.11
N LYS A 76 -25.01 -25.10 -25.22
CA LYS A 76 -25.95 -25.66 -26.19
C LYS A 76 -26.51 -27.02 -25.76
N ARG A 77 -27.65 -27.41 -26.31
CA ARG A 77 -28.44 -28.61 -25.95
C ARG A 77 -27.68 -29.94 -25.82
N GLN A 78 -26.52 -30.11 -26.45
CA GLN A 78 -25.75 -31.37 -26.39
C GLN A 78 -24.44 -31.28 -25.59
N ALA A 79 -24.17 -30.12 -24.99
CA ALA A 79 -22.97 -29.91 -24.21
C ALA A 79 -23.01 -30.70 -22.89
N LYS A 80 -21.86 -31.28 -22.52
CA LYS A 80 -21.67 -31.95 -21.23
C LYS A 80 -20.49 -31.33 -20.51
N ILE A 81 -20.73 -30.80 -19.30
CA ILE A 81 -19.72 -30.19 -18.44
C ILE A 81 -19.80 -30.90 -17.09
N LYS A 82 -18.70 -31.53 -16.68
CA LYS A 82 -18.71 -32.43 -15.50
C LYS A 82 -18.59 -31.73 -14.15
N GLU A 83 -17.78 -30.67 -14.01
CA GLU A 83 -17.51 -30.12 -12.67
C GLU A 83 -18.07 -28.71 -12.50
N LEU A 84 -17.46 -27.70 -13.13
CA LEU A 84 -17.71 -26.30 -12.80
C LEU A 84 -17.88 -25.41 -14.04
N VAL A 85 -18.88 -24.54 -13.98
CA VAL A 85 -19.01 -23.36 -14.87
C VAL A 85 -18.92 -22.11 -14.00
N LEU A 86 -17.82 -21.37 -14.11
CA LEU A 86 -17.61 -20.08 -13.45
C LEU A 86 -17.61 -18.96 -14.48
N VAL A 87 -18.56 -18.04 -14.37
CA VAL A 87 -18.62 -16.84 -15.21
C VAL A 87 -18.55 -15.60 -14.34
N VAL A 88 -17.59 -14.71 -14.60
CA VAL A 88 -17.35 -13.49 -13.82
C VAL A 88 -17.53 -12.28 -14.72
N GLY A 89 -18.53 -11.45 -14.46
CA GLY A 89 -18.84 -10.26 -15.26
C GLY A 89 -19.58 -10.52 -16.57
N GLY A 90 -20.33 -11.63 -16.66
CA GLY A 90 -21.14 -11.99 -17.82
C GLY A 90 -22.17 -13.06 -17.47
N HIS A 91 -23.03 -13.42 -18.42
CA HIS A 91 -24.20 -14.26 -18.20
C HIS A 91 -24.01 -15.70 -18.68
N VAL A 92 -24.64 -16.65 -17.97
CA VAL A 92 -24.74 -18.04 -18.42
C VAL A 92 -26.12 -18.27 -19.04
N LYS A 93 -26.16 -18.64 -20.32
CA LYS A 93 -27.38 -19.11 -21.00
C LYS A 93 -27.26 -20.62 -21.22
N GLN A 94 -28.21 -21.36 -20.67
CA GLN A 94 -28.25 -22.81 -20.77
C GLN A 94 -29.47 -23.25 -21.58
N GLU A 95 -29.25 -24.00 -22.67
CA GLU A 95 -30.35 -24.54 -23.48
C GLU A 95 -30.92 -25.84 -22.87
N PRO A 96 -32.25 -26.06 -22.98
CA PRO A 96 -32.91 -27.27 -22.48
C PRO A 96 -32.33 -28.53 -23.13
N GLY A 97 -31.76 -29.42 -22.31
CA GLY A 97 -31.12 -30.68 -22.71
C GLY A 97 -29.60 -30.74 -22.53
N SER A 98 -28.96 -29.61 -22.20
CA SER A 98 -27.56 -29.58 -21.76
C SER A 98 -27.41 -30.16 -20.35
N ASN A 99 -26.31 -30.87 -20.09
CA ASN A 99 -26.08 -31.53 -18.81
C ASN A 99 -24.84 -30.92 -18.13
N VAL A 100 -25.09 -30.13 -17.08
CA VAL A 100 -24.08 -29.53 -16.20
C VAL A 100 -24.26 -30.17 -14.84
N THR A 101 -23.27 -30.95 -14.42
CA THR A 101 -23.48 -31.97 -13.38
C THR A 101 -23.54 -31.40 -11.97
N GLU A 102 -22.82 -30.31 -11.66
CA GLU A 102 -22.67 -29.89 -10.26
C GLU A 102 -22.87 -28.40 -10.00
N ASN A 103 -22.00 -27.50 -10.49
CA ASN A 103 -22.04 -26.10 -10.06
C ASN A 103 -21.97 -25.10 -11.23
N VAL A 104 -22.98 -24.22 -11.30
CA VAL A 104 -22.97 -23.02 -12.16
C VAL A 104 -22.91 -21.80 -11.26
N VAL A 105 -21.76 -21.10 -11.28
CA VAL A 105 -21.52 -19.89 -10.51
C VAL A 105 -21.38 -18.72 -11.47
N SER A 106 -22.40 -17.87 -11.56
CA SER A 106 -22.35 -16.62 -12.32
C SER A 106 -22.25 -15.43 -11.37
N ILE A 107 -21.11 -14.75 -11.36
CA ILE A 107 -20.90 -13.48 -10.68
C ILE A 107 -21.24 -12.39 -11.70
N ASN A 108 -22.45 -11.84 -11.64
CA ASN A 108 -22.91 -10.84 -12.60
C ASN A 108 -22.62 -9.43 -12.06
N LEU A 109 -21.67 -8.73 -12.68
CA LEU A 109 -21.31 -7.37 -12.29
C LEU A 109 -22.30 -6.30 -12.80
N ASP A 110 -23.32 -6.71 -13.57
CA ASP A 110 -24.30 -5.79 -14.15
C ASP A 110 -25.39 -5.32 -13.16
N SER A 111 -25.58 -6.05 -12.06
CA SER A 111 -26.53 -5.59 -11.04
C SER A 111 -25.89 -4.50 -10.17
N PRO A 112 -26.55 -3.34 -9.97
CA PRO A 112 -26.00 -2.24 -9.16
C PRO A 112 -25.58 -2.66 -7.75
N SER A 113 -26.26 -3.65 -7.16
CA SER A 113 -25.97 -4.17 -5.82
C SER A 113 -24.73 -5.07 -5.77
N GLN A 114 -24.52 -5.99 -6.72
CA GLN A 114 -23.33 -6.85 -6.76
C GLN A 114 -22.07 -6.06 -7.14
N ASN A 115 -22.20 -5.09 -8.05
CA ASN A 115 -21.10 -4.19 -8.39
C ASN A 115 -20.66 -3.36 -7.16
N SER A 116 -21.63 -2.84 -6.39
CA SER A 116 -21.35 -2.09 -5.16
C SER A 116 -20.71 -2.97 -4.08
N LEU A 117 -21.14 -4.21 -3.93
CA LEU A 117 -20.56 -5.16 -2.97
C LEU A 117 -19.12 -5.55 -3.36
N PHE A 118 -18.88 -5.80 -4.65
CA PHE A 118 -17.57 -6.15 -5.18
C PHE A 118 -16.59 -4.97 -5.07
N LEU A 119 -16.99 -3.78 -5.51
CA LEU A 119 -16.19 -2.55 -5.37
C LEU A 119 -15.93 -2.22 -3.90
N GLY A 120 -16.96 -2.32 -3.04
CA GLY A 120 -16.80 -2.13 -1.60
C GLY A 120 -15.82 -3.13 -0.99
N GLY A 121 -15.94 -4.41 -1.36
CA GLY A 121 -15.00 -5.47 -0.94
C GLY A 121 -13.57 -5.20 -1.42
N MET A 122 -13.38 -4.78 -2.66
CA MET A 122 -12.08 -4.40 -3.20
C MET A 122 -11.47 -3.19 -2.49
N VAL A 123 -12.27 -2.16 -2.19
CA VAL A 123 -11.80 -0.98 -1.45
C VAL A 123 -11.38 -1.36 -0.03
N LEU A 124 -12.15 -2.22 0.64
CA LEU A 124 -11.80 -2.72 1.96
C LEU A 124 -10.51 -3.54 1.91
N VAL A 125 -10.48 -4.62 1.13
CA VAL A 125 -9.31 -5.52 1.03
C VAL A 125 -8.08 -4.77 0.51
N GLY A 126 -8.25 -3.96 -0.53
CA GLY A 126 -7.19 -3.11 -1.08
C GLY A 126 -6.66 -2.10 -0.06
N GLY A 127 -7.55 -1.46 0.71
CA GLY A 127 -7.15 -0.57 1.80
C GLY A 127 -6.33 -1.27 2.88
N TRP A 128 -6.73 -2.49 3.29
CA TRP A 128 -5.97 -3.31 4.24
C TRP A 128 -4.61 -3.73 3.69
N LEU A 129 -4.54 -4.14 2.42
CA LEU A 129 -3.28 -4.52 1.76
C LEU A 129 -2.34 -3.32 1.64
N LEU A 130 -2.82 -2.16 1.19
CA LEU A 130 -2.02 -0.93 1.11
C LEU A 130 -1.49 -0.51 2.47
N ARG A 131 -2.31 -0.64 3.53
CA ARG A 131 -1.90 -0.38 4.91
C ARG A 131 -0.79 -1.32 5.38
N LEU A 132 -0.90 -2.60 5.04
CA LEU A 132 0.11 -3.61 5.36
C LEU A 132 1.42 -3.34 4.62
N ILE A 133 1.36 -3.02 3.32
CA ILE A 133 2.52 -2.63 2.51
C ILE A 133 3.19 -1.39 3.11
N GLY A 134 2.41 -0.35 3.42
CA GLY A 134 2.92 0.86 4.05
C GLY A 134 3.58 0.61 5.41
N SER A 135 3.02 -0.31 6.21
CA SER A 135 3.60 -0.75 7.49
C SER A 135 4.96 -1.42 7.30
N ILE A 136 5.08 -2.34 6.35
CA ILE A 136 6.35 -3.02 6.03
C ILE A 136 7.40 -2.01 5.56
N VAL A 137 7.03 -1.11 4.65
CA VAL A 137 7.93 -0.06 4.15
C VAL A 137 8.40 0.84 5.30
N LEU A 138 7.49 1.24 6.20
CA LEU A 138 7.85 2.08 7.35
C LEU A 138 8.83 1.39 8.30
N VAL A 139 8.63 0.09 8.58
CA VAL A 139 9.57 -0.72 9.38
C VAL A 139 10.95 -0.75 8.72
N LEU A 140 11.01 -1.06 7.43
CA LEU A 140 12.27 -1.11 6.68
C LEU A 140 13.00 0.24 6.68
N LEU A 141 12.29 1.33 6.41
CA LEU A 141 12.85 2.69 6.46
C LEU A 141 13.36 3.04 7.85
N THR A 142 12.65 2.64 8.90
CA THR A 142 13.05 2.88 10.29
C THR A 142 14.32 2.13 10.67
N ILE A 143 14.46 0.86 10.24
CA ILE A 143 15.67 0.07 10.43
C ILE A 143 16.86 0.73 9.72
N LEU A 144 16.69 1.12 8.45
CA LEU A 144 17.75 1.78 7.68
C LEU A 144 18.18 3.11 8.33
N ALA A 145 17.22 3.94 8.74
CA ALA A 145 17.49 5.19 9.44
C ALA A 145 18.22 4.95 10.78
N GLY A 146 17.76 3.99 11.56
CA GLY A 146 18.36 3.60 12.83
C GLY A 146 19.80 3.14 12.69
N LEU A 147 20.08 2.27 11.72
CA LEU A 147 21.45 1.80 11.45
C LEU A 147 22.37 2.93 10.99
N SER A 148 21.87 3.82 10.13
CA SER A 148 22.65 4.94 9.58
C SER A 148 23.01 5.99 10.64
N LEU A 149 22.12 6.23 11.60
CA LEU A 149 22.20 7.31 12.58
C LEU A 149 22.44 6.83 14.02
N ASN A 150 22.69 5.54 14.23
CA ASN A 150 22.82 4.89 15.54
C ASN A 150 23.76 5.63 16.51
N LYS A 151 24.90 6.14 16.00
CA LYS A 151 25.89 6.90 16.79
C LYS A 151 25.40 8.29 17.20
N ARG A 152 24.57 8.95 16.38
CA ARG A 152 24.05 10.30 16.65
C ARG A 152 22.89 10.29 17.64
N PHE A 153 22.12 9.20 17.69
CA PHE A 153 20.93 9.09 18.52
C PHE A 153 21.17 8.63 19.96
N ASN A 154 22.32 8.03 20.27
CA ASN A 154 22.65 7.64 21.65
C ASN A 154 22.72 8.84 22.61
N SER A 155 23.12 10.02 22.14
CA SER A 155 23.15 11.25 22.94
C SER A 155 21.79 11.93 23.12
N PHE A 156 20.73 11.45 22.44
CA PHE A 156 19.40 12.09 22.47
C PHE A 156 18.47 11.52 23.52
N ALA A 157 18.57 10.22 23.83
CA ALA A 157 17.65 9.54 24.73
C ALA A 157 17.64 10.11 26.17
N GLU A 158 18.73 10.78 26.57
CA GLU A 158 18.82 11.45 27.87
C GLU A 158 18.13 12.82 27.91
N ILE A 159 18.05 13.53 26.77
CA ILE A 159 17.43 14.87 26.67
C ILE A 159 15.89 14.77 26.73
N THR A 160 15.33 13.59 26.45
CA THR A 160 13.88 13.36 26.32
C THR A 160 13.16 13.07 27.64
N LYS A 161 13.88 12.83 28.75
CA LYS A 161 13.24 12.50 30.04
C LYS A 161 12.44 13.71 30.58
N GLY A 162 11.11 13.54 30.66
CA GLY A 162 10.20 14.47 31.35
C GLY A 162 9.67 15.67 30.54
N LYS A 163 10.01 15.81 29.25
CA LYS A 163 9.58 16.97 28.42
C LYS A 163 8.76 16.59 27.17
N ALA A 164 8.20 15.38 27.12
CA ALA A 164 7.42 14.87 25.98
C ALA A 164 6.33 15.84 25.50
N ALA A 165 5.58 16.45 26.42
CA ALA A 165 4.54 17.42 26.08
C ALA A 165 5.08 18.65 25.33
N ARG A 166 6.28 19.14 25.69
CA ARG A 166 6.91 20.28 25.00
C ARG A 166 7.38 19.87 23.59
N PHE A 167 7.87 18.65 23.41
CA PHE A 167 8.22 18.13 22.08
C PHE A 167 6.97 18.00 21.20
N ILE A 168 5.87 17.46 21.74
CA ILE A 168 4.61 17.34 21.00
C ILE A 168 4.08 18.73 20.59
N LEU A 169 4.02 19.68 21.54
CA LEU A 169 3.57 21.04 21.25
C LEU A 169 4.45 21.75 20.21
N SER A 170 5.78 21.68 20.37
CA SER A 170 6.70 22.28 19.39
C SER A 170 6.57 21.64 18.02
N GLY A 171 6.46 20.31 17.93
CA GLY A 171 6.22 19.62 16.68
C GLY A 171 4.88 19.94 16.03
N ALA A 172 3.82 20.08 16.82
CA ALA A 172 2.50 20.51 16.33
C ALA A 172 2.56 21.93 15.75
N ILE A 173 3.13 22.89 16.48
CA ILE A 173 3.32 24.27 16.01
C ILE A 173 4.14 24.31 14.72
N THR A 174 5.24 23.56 14.66
CA THR A 174 6.08 23.53 13.46
C THR A 174 5.41 22.81 12.30
N SER A 175 4.62 21.76 12.54
CA SER A 175 3.86 21.11 11.47
C SER A 175 2.86 22.09 10.84
N LEU A 176 2.20 22.91 11.66
CA LEU A 176 1.27 23.93 11.19
C LEU A 176 2.00 25.05 10.43
N ALA A 177 3.15 25.49 10.95
CA ALA A 177 3.99 26.49 10.28
C ALA A 177 4.50 26.01 8.92
N ILE A 178 4.97 24.75 8.83
CA ILE A 178 5.40 24.13 7.57
C ILE A 178 4.24 24.04 6.57
N LEU A 179 3.04 23.68 7.04
CA LEU A 179 1.86 23.59 6.19
C LEU A 179 1.49 24.96 5.61
N ILE A 180 1.37 25.98 6.46
CA ILE A 180 1.06 27.36 6.06
C ILE A 180 2.12 27.88 5.09
N LEU A 181 3.40 27.68 5.40
CA LEU A 181 4.50 28.11 4.55
C LEU A 181 4.49 27.38 3.20
N SER A 182 4.20 26.07 3.20
CA SER A 182 4.11 25.29 1.95
C SER A 182 2.97 25.77 1.06
N LEU A 183 1.80 26.10 1.63
CA LEU A 183 0.68 26.67 0.89
C LEU A 183 1.02 28.04 0.30
N LEU A 184 1.66 28.90 1.08
CA LEU A 184 2.07 30.23 0.63
C LEU A 184 3.11 30.14 -0.51
N LEU A 185 4.08 29.24 -0.38
CA LEU A 185 5.09 28.99 -1.42
C LEU A 185 4.46 28.38 -2.68
N GLY A 186 3.44 27.54 -2.55
CA GLY A 186 2.73 26.91 -3.66
C GLY A 186 2.08 27.89 -4.64
N ILE A 187 1.80 29.13 -4.20
CA ILE A 187 1.25 30.19 -5.07
C ILE A 187 2.30 30.72 -6.06
N THR A 188 3.59 30.55 -5.75
CA THR A 188 4.68 31.09 -6.55
C THR A 188 5.35 30.01 -7.41
N VAL A 189 5.74 30.35 -8.64
CA VAL A 189 6.44 29.43 -9.56
C VAL A 189 7.75 28.90 -8.94
N ILE A 190 8.49 29.76 -8.23
CA ILE A 190 9.75 29.39 -7.54
C ILE A 190 9.46 28.64 -6.24
N GLY A 191 8.32 28.88 -5.60
CA GLY A 191 7.99 28.23 -4.34
C GLY A 191 7.50 26.79 -4.49
N ILE A 192 7.02 26.35 -5.65
CA ILE A 192 6.67 24.93 -5.90
C ILE A 192 7.85 23.97 -5.65
N PRO A 193 9.05 24.15 -6.24
CA PRO A 193 10.16 23.25 -5.94
C PRO A 193 10.62 23.35 -4.48
N ILE A 194 10.56 24.55 -3.89
CA ILE A 194 10.95 24.76 -2.48
C ILE A 194 9.94 24.12 -1.53
N SER A 195 8.64 24.17 -1.82
CA SER A 195 7.59 23.59 -0.99
C SER A 195 7.68 22.06 -0.98
N ILE A 196 8.06 21.43 -2.10
CA ILE A 196 8.35 20.00 -2.15
C ILE A 196 9.50 19.65 -1.19
N ILE A 197 10.61 20.38 -1.25
CA ILE A 197 11.75 20.16 -0.35
C ILE A 197 11.34 20.39 1.11
N LEU A 198 10.52 21.41 1.36
CA LEU A 198 10.00 21.74 2.69
C LEU A 198 9.09 20.62 3.24
N LEU A 199 8.26 20.00 2.39
CA LEU A 199 7.39 18.86 2.76
C LEU A 199 8.17 17.56 2.96
N LEU A 200 9.37 17.42 2.38
CA LEU A 200 10.25 16.28 2.67
C LEU A 200 10.84 16.34 4.09
N PHE A 201 11.02 17.54 4.67
CA PHE A 201 11.58 17.68 6.01
C PHE A 201 10.77 16.95 7.09
N PRO A 202 9.43 17.10 7.19
CA PRO A 202 8.62 16.32 8.12
C PRO A 202 8.71 14.82 7.92
N LEU A 203 8.80 14.34 6.67
CA LEU A 203 8.91 12.91 6.38
C LEU A 203 10.24 12.34 6.90
N ILE A 204 11.35 13.01 6.60
CA ILE A 204 12.68 12.61 7.08
C ILE A 204 12.73 12.66 8.61
N SER A 205 12.18 13.72 9.19
CA SER A 205 12.08 13.90 10.64
C SER A 205 11.26 12.80 11.30
N PHE A 206 10.15 12.39 10.68
CA PHE A 206 9.31 11.32 11.20
C PHE A 206 10.06 9.98 11.21
N ILE A 207 10.71 9.61 10.11
CA ILE A 207 11.46 8.35 10.04
C ILE A 207 12.65 8.37 11.02
N ALA A 208 13.35 9.50 11.14
CA ALA A 208 14.44 9.67 12.09
C ALA A 208 13.95 9.54 13.55
N GLY A 209 12.84 10.20 13.90
CA GLY A 209 12.23 10.12 15.23
C GLY A 209 11.70 8.72 15.55
N MET A 210 11.08 8.05 14.58
CA MET A 210 10.67 6.66 14.68
C MET A 210 11.84 5.73 15.00
N ALA A 211 13.03 5.97 14.43
CA ALA A 211 14.21 5.17 14.77
C ALA A 211 14.64 5.35 16.23
N VAL A 212 14.63 6.59 16.75
CA VAL A 212 14.92 6.88 18.17
C VAL A 212 13.91 6.18 19.08
N LEU A 213 12.61 6.34 18.77
CA LEU A 213 11.52 5.77 19.55
C LEU A 213 11.52 4.24 19.52
N SER A 214 11.83 3.64 18.36
CA SER A 214 11.95 2.19 18.21
C SER A 214 13.05 1.63 19.11
N LYS A 215 14.20 2.30 19.16
CA LYS A 215 15.30 1.89 20.05
C LYS A 215 14.89 1.96 21.52
N GLU A 216 14.19 3.03 21.91
CA GLU A 216 13.74 3.21 23.28
C GLU A 216 12.63 2.21 23.67
N ALA A 217 11.72 1.89 22.74
CA ALA A 217 10.72 0.85 22.93
C ALA A 217 11.37 -0.53 23.08
N ALA A 218 12.39 -0.85 22.28
CA ALA A 218 13.09 -2.12 22.34
C ALA A 218 13.90 -2.32 23.64
N LYS A 219 14.46 -1.24 24.23
CA LYS A 219 15.15 -1.32 25.54
C LYS A 219 14.24 -1.77 26.68
N ARG A 220 12.93 -1.55 26.58
CA ARG A 220 11.97 -1.97 27.62
C ARG A 220 11.72 -3.48 27.60
N ILE A 221 12.23 -4.19 26.60
CA ILE A 221 12.05 -5.62 26.43
C ILE A 221 13.33 -6.31 26.91
N ALA A 222 13.19 -7.17 27.92
CA ALA A 222 14.30 -7.95 28.46
C ALA A 222 14.94 -8.83 27.38
N GLY A 223 16.28 -8.88 27.34
CA GLY A 223 17.03 -9.74 26.43
C GLY A 223 17.45 -9.11 25.09
N LEU A 224 17.08 -7.86 24.82
CA LEU A 224 17.49 -7.12 23.62
C LEU A 224 18.76 -6.26 23.80
N GLU A 225 19.25 -6.10 25.02
CA GLU A 225 20.39 -5.22 25.36
C GLU A 225 21.69 -5.61 24.65
N ASN A 226 21.94 -6.91 24.47
CA ASN A 226 23.14 -7.45 23.84
C ASN A 226 22.93 -7.93 22.40
N LYS A 227 21.79 -7.60 21.77
CA LYS A 227 21.49 -8.00 20.40
C LYS A 227 22.04 -6.99 19.39
N PRO A 228 22.34 -7.42 18.15
CA PRO A 228 22.79 -6.50 17.11
C PRO A 228 21.74 -5.43 16.80
N ALA A 229 22.21 -4.23 16.42
CA ALA A 229 21.36 -3.04 16.30
C ALA A 229 20.15 -3.23 15.34
N TRP A 230 20.30 -4.00 14.27
CA TRP A 230 19.22 -4.25 13.32
C TRP A 230 18.04 -4.99 13.97
N ILE A 231 18.30 -5.94 14.88
CA ILE A 231 17.26 -6.66 15.64
C ILE A 231 16.55 -5.69 16.58
N VAL A 232 17.31 -4.85 17.30
CA VAL A 232 16.75 -3.85 18.22
C VAL A 232 15.80 -2.89 17.50
N TYR A 233 16.22 -2.33 16.36
CA TYR A 233 15.36 -1.44 15.55
C TYR A 233 14.18 -2.19 14.94
N MET A 234 14.37 -3.42 14.47
CA MET A 234 13.30 -4.23 13.90
C MET A 234 12.21 -4.52 14.94
N THR A 235 12.58 -5.02 16.12
CA THR A 235 11.60 -5.33 17.17
C THR A 235 10.89 -4.09 17.67
N GLY A 236 11.61 -2.99 17.90
CA GLY A 236 11.01 -1.74 18.35
C GLY A 236 10.05 -1.11 17.33
N SER A 237 10.46 -1.07 16.06
CA SER A 237 9.62 -0.53 14.99
C SER A 237 8.41 -1.42 14.71
N PHE A 238 8.57 -2.74 14.74
CA PHE A 238 7.46 -3.68 14.59
C PHE A 238 6.38 -3.44 15.65
N LEU A 239 6.76 -3.31 16.93
CA LEU A 239 5.82 -3.03 18.01
C LEU A 239 5.06 -1.71 17.82
N ILE A 240 5.76 -0.63 17.48
CA ILE A 240 5.12 0.68 17.28
C ILE A 240 4.18 0.64 16.06
N VAL A 241 4.63 0.05 14.96
CA VAL A 241 3.84 -0.03 13.72
C VAL A 241 2.64 -0.98 13.86
N SER A 242 2.71 -2.01 14.69
CA SER A 242 1.53 -2.82 15.04
C SER A 242 0.43 -1.97 15.68
N ILE A 243 0.78 -0.99 16.52
CA ILE A 243 -0.19 -0.08 17.14
C ILE A 243 -0.83 0.83 16.08
N PHE A 244 -0.08 1.24 15.06
CA PHE A 244 -0.63 2.02 13.93
C PHE A 244 -1.68 1.27 13.11
N ASN A 245 -1.73 -0.06 13.20
CA ASN A 245 -2.70 -0.87 12.47
C ASN A 245 -4.09 -0.95 13.14
N PHE A 246 -4.27 -0.35 14.32
CA PHE A 246 -5.59 -0.17 14.91
C PHE A 246 -6.32 1.03 14.26
N PRO A 247 -7.57 0.91 13.78
CA PRO A 247 -8.24 1.97 13.00
C PRO A 247 -8.32 3.34 13.70
N VAL A 248 -8.78 3.38 14.94
CA VAL A 248 -8.96 4.66 15.69
C VAL A 248 -7.70 5.00 16.48
N ILE A 249 -7.20 4.05 17.27
CA ILE A 249 -6.04 4.24 18.15
C ILE A 249 -4.78 4.51 17.31
N GLY A 250 -4.62 3.82 16.19
CA GLY A 250 -3.44 3.95 15.34
C GLY A 250 -3.27 5.36 14.77
N GLY A 251 -4.35 6.02 14.35
CA GLY A 251 -4.30 7.40 13.85
C GLY A 251 -3.87 8.40 14.93
N ILE A 252 -4.41 8.26 16.14
CA ILE A 252 -4.05 9.12 17.29
C ILE A 252 -2.58 8.93 17.66
N VAL A 253 -2.14 7.68 17.81
CA VAL A 253 -0.75 7.36 18.16
C VAL A 253 0.19 7.83 17.05
N PHE A 254 -0.17 7.64 15.77
CA PHE A 254 0.59 8.14 14.64
C PHE A 254 0.79 9.66 14.72
N PHE A 255 -0.28 10.41 14.95
CA PHE A 255 -0.20 11.87 15.06
C PHE A 255 0.68 12.32 16.23
N ILE A 256 0.54 11.70 17.40
CA ILE A 256 1.38 11.99 18.57
C ILE A 256 2.86 11.72 18.27
N LEU A 257 3.16 10.55 17.69
CA LEU A 257 4.54 10.19 17.36
C LEU A 257 5.11 11.04 16.23
N TYR A 258 4.28 11.49 15.29
CA TYR A 258 4.64 12.45 14.26
C TYR A 258 5.06 13.80 14.86
N CYS A 259 4.22 14.39 15.71
CA CYS A 259 4.54 15.62 16.41
C CYS A 259 5.78 15.47 17.29
N LEU A 260 5.89 14.37 18.02
CA LEU A 260 7.05 14.12 18.88
C LEU A 260 8.35 14.01 18.04
N SER A 261 8.31 13.31 16.91
CA SER A 261 9.43 13.17 15.99
C SER A 261 9.87 14.50 15.38
N LEU A 262 8.92 15.33 14.96
CA LEU A 262 9.19 16.70 14.50
C LEU A 262 9.85 17.53 15.60
N GLY A 263 9.22 17.59 16.79
CA GLY A 263 9.72 18.38 17.92
C GLY A 263 11.15 18.01 18.32
N MET A 264 11.50 16.71 18.30
CA MET A 264 12.86 16.25 18.55
C MET A 264 13.85 16.78 17.50
N SER A 265 13.51 16.71 16.22
CA SER A 265 14.38 17.19 15.13
C SER A 265 14.62 18.70 15.18
N ILE A 266 13.59 19.47 15.53
CA ILE A 266 13.67 20.94 15.62
C ILE A 266 14.52 21.36 16.81
N GLN A 267 14.32 20.76 17.98
CA GLN A 267 15.16 21.07 19.14
C GLN A 267 16.61 20.65 18.92
N TRP A 268 16.84 19.56 18.19
CA TRP A 268 18.18 19.19 17.79
C TRP A 268 18.82 20.21 16.85
N LEU A 269 18.10 20.64 15.82
CA LEU A 269 18.57 21.67 14.90
C LEU A 269 18.88 22.98 15.64
N TYR A 270 17.99 23.41 16.54
CA TYR A 270 18.19 24.59 17.37
C TYR A 270 19.42 24.46 18.29
N SER A 271 19.62 23.30 18.92
CA SER A 271 20.79 23.04 19.78
C SER A 271 22.11 23.08 18.98
N ARG A 272 22.10 22.56 17.75
CA ARG A 272 23.23 22.61 16.80
C ARG A 272 23.57 24.05 16.42
N LEU A 273 22.56 24.83 16.04
CA LEU A 273 22.72 26.24 15.64
C LEU A 273 23.24 27.10 16.80
N ARG A 274 22.76 26.87 18.03
CA ARG A 274 23.21 27.61 19.21
C ARG A 274 24.63 27.25 19.65
N LEU A 275 25.09 26.03 19.34
CA LEU A 275 26.44 25.55 19.70
C LEU A 275 27.51 25.85 18.64
N GLY A 276 27.18 26.59 17.56
CA GLY A 276 28.17 27.07 16.59
C GLY A 276 29.00 25.98 15.92
N LYS A 277 28.39 24.82 15.61
CA LYS A 277 29.03 23.68 14.90
C LYS A 277 28.20 23.11 13.78
#